data_AF-A0A916YHK6-F1
#
_entry.id   AF-A0A916YHK6-F1
#
_cell.length_a   1.000
_cell.length_b   1.000
_cell.length_c   1.000
_cell.angle_alpha   90.00
_cell.angle_beta   90.00
_cell.angle_gamma   90.00
#
_symmetry.space_group_name_H-M   'P 1'
#
loop_
_entity.id
_entity.type
_entity.pdbx_description
1 polymer ?
#
loop_
_entity_poly.entity_id
_entity_poly.type
_entity_poly.pdbx_seq_one_letter_code
_entity_poly.pdbx_strand_id
1 'polypeptide(L)'
;MQSLPLFFRIAGRKVVVLGQGEAADAKRRLVERAGGECVGEPEAHHAVLGFVVIEDDRDAEAAAIRLRCKGLLVNVTDKPALCDFTVPSIVDRDPVLIAVGTGGASAGLAKILRLRIERLLPQGLGRLAEALRDARDAMKARWAKPAECRRALDAALDEGGALDIMAAQGPDAVAGWIASSADSAPSGLHEIVLRSTDPDDLTLREARLLGSADVVAHDPAVSEALLVRARADAVRTGPEDTAHDGLVVVLRLS
;
A
#
# COMPACT_ATOMS: atom_id res chain seq x y z
N MET A 1 -16.05 1.38 -6.42
CA MET A 1 -14.62 1.72 -6.57
C MET A 1 -14.37 2.04 -8.04
N GLN A 2 -13.84 3.23 -8.38
CA GLN A 2 -13.65 3.67 -9.78
C GLN A 2 -12.18 3.58 -10.26
N SER A 3 -11.24 3.24 -9.37
CA SER A 3 -9.81 3.13 -9.68
C SER A 3 -9.18 1.97 -8.94
N LEU A 4 -8.25 1.26 -9.59
CA LEU A 4 -7.42 0.22 -8.97
C LEU A 4 -6.06 0.83 -8.53
N PRO A 5 -5.73 0.87 -7.24
CA PRO A 5 -4.45 1.39 -6.77
C PRO A 5 -3.33 0.38 -7.07
N LEU A 6 -2.47 0.70 -8.03
CA LEU A 6 -1.32 -0.12 -8.42
C LEU A 6 -0.02 0.68 -8.32
N PHE A 7 1.05 0.01 -7.85
CA PHE A 7 2.41 0.54 -7.92
C PHE A 7 3.12 -0.04 -9.15
N PHE A 8 3.53 0.83 -10.08
CA PHE A 8 4.22 0.43 -11.29
C PHE A 8 5.73 0.38 -11.05
N ARG A 9 6.36 -0.75 -11.37
CA ARG A 9 7.83 -0.88 -11.39
C ARG A 9 8.35 -0.40 -12.74
N ILE A 10 8.93 0.80 -12.74
CA ILE A 10 9.45 1.45 -13.95
C ILE A 10 10.97 1.67 -13.95
N ALA A 11 11.68 1.19 -12.92
CA ALA A 11 13.13 1.23 -12.88
C ALA A 11 13.76 0.63 -14.16
N GLY A 12 14.57 1.40 -14.88
CA GLY A 12 15.20 1.03 -16.14
C GLY A 12 14.25 0.91 -17.34
N ARG A 13 12.98 1.33 -17.21
CA ARG A 13 11.98 1.25 -18.28
C ARG A 13 11.71 2.62 -18.86
N LYS A 14 11.47 2.65 -20.17
CA LYS A 14 11.07 3.85 -20.91
C LYS A 14 9.64 4.27 -20.55
N VAL A 15 9.46 5.56 -20.30
CA VAL A 15 8.18 6.21 -20.09
C VAL A 15 8.12 7.43 -21.00
N VAL A 16 7.07 7.51 -21.83
CA VAL A 16 6.93 8.63 -22.76
C VAL A 16 6.47 9.86 -21.99
N VAL A 17 7.12 11.01 -22.19
CA VAL A 17 6.67 12.31 -21.66
C VAL A 17 6.65 13.32 -22.80
N LEU A 18 5.44 13.67 -23.26
CA LEU A 18 5.21 14.67 -24.30
C LEU A 18 4.82 16.01 -23.68
N GLY A 19 5.35 17.09 -24.23
CA GLY A 19 5.11 18.44 -23.74
C GLY A 19 6.36 19.14 -23.22
N GLN A 20 6.20 20.42 -22.89
CA GLN A 20 7.25 21.27 -22.34
C GLN A 20 6.72 22.10 -21.17
N GLY A 21 7.63 22.74 -20.44
CA GLY A 21 7.32 23.59 -19.30
C GLY A 21 7.18 22.82 -17.98
N GLU A 22 6.85 23.57 -16.93
CA GLU A 22 6.94 23.08 -15.54
C GLU A 22 6.08 21.84 -15.27
N ALA A 23 4.90 21.74 -15.88
CA ALA A 23 4.05 20.56 -15.73
C ALA A 23 4.67 19.30 -16.36
N ALA A 24 5.33 19.42 -17.51
CA ALA A 24 6.07 18.32 -18.13
C ALA A 24 7.30 17.94 -17.30
N ASP A 25 8.05 18.93 -16.82
CA ASP A 25 9.21 18.72 -15.95
C ASP A 25 8.82 18.05 -14.63
N ALA A 26 7.66 18.38 -14.06
CA ALA A 26 7.14 17.69 -12.89
C ALA A 26 6.86 16.20 -13.17
N LYS A 27 6.35 15.83 -14.36
CA LYS A 27 6.18 14.42 -14.76
C LYS A 27 7.53 13.73 -14.98
N ARG A 28 8.50 14.40 -15.59
CA ARG A 28 9.86 13.87 -15.78
C ARG A 28 10.52 13.53 -14.45
N ARG A 29 10.51 14.46 -13.50
CA ARG A 29 11.05 14.24 -12.15
C ARG A 29 10.37 13.08 -11.42
N LEU A 30 9.06 12.90 -11.60
CA LEU A 30 8.33 11.76 -11.01
C LEU A 30 8.80 10.42 -11.59
N VAL A 31 8.96 10.35 -12.93
CA VAL A 31 9.43 9.15 -13.64
C VAL A 31 10.87 8.82 -13.22
N GLU A 32 11.77 9.81 -13.25
CA GLU A 32 13.18 9.65 -12.91
C GLU A 32 13.37 9.22 -11.46
N ARG A 33 12.60 9.80 -10.53
CA ARG A 33 12.63 9.38 -9.10
C ARG A 33 12.23 7.92 -8.90
N ALA A 34 11.35 7.40 -9.75
CA ALA A 34 10.97 5.97 -9.75
C ALA A 34 11.94 5.10 -10.57
N GLY A 35 13.06 5.67 -11.04
CA GLY A 35 14.10 5.01 -11.83
C GLY A 35 13.76 4.83 -13.31
N GLY A 36 12.68 5.44 -13.81
CA GLY A 36 12.28 5.37 -15.22
C GLY A 36 13.10 6.30 -16.11
N GLU A 37 13.15 5.95 -17.39
CA GLU A 37 13.81 6.73 -18.45
C GLU A 37 12.76 7.54 -19.22
N CYS A 38 12.84 8.87 -19.13
CA CYS A 38 11.95 9.77 -19.88
C CYS A 38 12.36 9.79 -21.35
N VAL A 39 11.43 9.42 -22.25
CA VAL A 39 11.67 9.42 -23.70
C VAL A 39 10.58 10.16 -24.48
N GLY A 40 10.88 10.54 -25.73
CA GLY A 40 9.89 11.08 -26.65
C GLY A 40 9.06 9.99 -27.36
N GLU A 41 8.04 10.42 -28.11
CA GLU A 41 7.19 9.51 -28.91
C GLU A 41 7.95 8.62 -29.92
N PRO A 42 9.02 9.10 -30.60
CA PRO A 42 9.78 8.27 -31.54
C PRO A 42 10.47 7.07 -30.87
N GLU A 43 10.82 7.20 -29.59
CA GLU A 43 11.54 6.18 -28.82
C GLU A 43 10.63 5.34 -27.93
N ALA A 44 9.31 5.43 -28.13
CA ALA A 44 8.29 4.77 -27.33
C ALA A 44 8.28 3.22 -27.43
N HIS A 45 9.25 2.61 -28.12
CA HIS A 45 9.38 1.16 -28.21
C HIS A 45 9.49 0.56 -26.80
N HIS A 46 8.61 -0.39 -26.49
CA HIS A 46 8.50 -1.07 -25.18
C HIS A 46 8.13 -0.18 -23.99
N ALA A 47 7.79 1.09 -24.22
CA ALA A 47 7.21 1.93 -23.18
C ALA A 47 5.79 1.42 -22.82
N VAL A 48 5.42 1.54 -21.54
CA VAL A 48 4.11 1.11 -21.04
C VAL A 48 3.25 2.26 -20.53
N LEU A 49 3.87 3.40 -20.21
CA LEU A 49 3.20 4.59 -19.70
C LEU A 49 3.56 5.78 -20.59
N GLY A 50 2.59 6.67 -20.77
CA GLY A 50 2.75 7.94 -21.45
C GLY A 50 2.13 9.09 -20.66
N PHE A 51 2.87 10.17 -20.48
CA PHE A 51 2.37 11.44 -19.98
C PHE A 51 2.25 12.43 -21.14
N VAL A 52 1.10 13.09 -21.27
CA VAL A 52 0.86 14.13 -22.27
C VAL A 52 0.59 15.43 -21.55
N VAL A 53 1.39 16.45 -21.85
CA VAL A 53 1.30 17.80 -21.30
C VAL A 53 1.24 18.78 -22.47
N ILE A 54 0.05 18.91 -23.06
CA ILE A 54 -0.21 19.75 -24.22
C ILE A 54 -1.43 20.61 -23.91
N GLU A 55 -1.30 21.92 -24.10
CA GLU A 55 -2.36 22.90 -23.80
C GLU A 55 -3.52 22.77 -24.79
N ASP A 56 -3.23 22.74 -26.10
CA ASP A 56 -4.25 22.58 -27.14
C ASP A 56 -4.96 21.23 -27.02
N ASP A 57 -6.29 21.30 -26.99
CA ASP A 57 -7.14 20.13 -26.74
C ASP A 57 -7.09 19.11 -27.86
N ARG A 58 -7.03 19.56 -29.13
CA ARG A 58 -6.99 18.67 -30.30
C ARG A 58 -5.65 17.96 -30.39
N ASP A 59 -4.56 18.68 -30.15
CA ASP A 59 -3.22 18.11 -30.16
C ASP A 59 -3.01 17.13 -29.00
N ALA A 60 -3.54 17.45 -27.82
CA ALA A 60 -3.51 16.55 -26.66
C ALA A 60 -4.29 15.26 -26.92
N GLU A 61 -5.49 15.35 -27.50
CA GLU A 61 -6.31 14.20 -27.87
C GLU A 61 -5.63 13.35 -28.95
N ALA A 62 -5.11 13.98 -30.00
CA ALA A 62 -4.37 13.29 -31.05
C ALA A 62 -3.14 12.55 -30.49
N ALA A 63 -2.37 13.18 -29.59
CA ALA A 63 -1.24 12.54 -28.93
C ALA A 63 -1.68 11.35 -28.07
N ALA A 64 -2.75 11.50 -27.29
CA ALA A 64 -3.28 10.41 -26.46
C ALA A 64 -3.69 9.20 -27.31
N ILE A 65 -4.39 9.43 -28.43
CA ILE A 65 -4.78 8.36 -29.37
C ILE A 65 -3.54 7.66 -29.94
N ARG A 66 -2.53 8.39 -30.41
CA ARG A 66 -1.30 7.79 -30.95
C ARG A 66 -0.55 6.94 -29.94
N LEU A 67 -0.44 7.40 -28.69
CA LEU A 67 0.22 6.64 -27.62
C LEU A 67 -0.59 5.38 -27.24
N ARG A 68 -1.93 5.46 -27.19
CA ARG A 68 -2.78 4.29 -26.96
C ARG A 68 -2.67 3.26 -28.09
N CYS A 69 -2.60 3.70 -29.34
CA CYS A 69 -2.36 2.81 -30.49
C CYS A 69 -1.01 2.07 -30.40
N LYS A 70 -0.04 2.60 -29.65
CA LYS A 70 1.24 1.94 -29.34
C LYS A 70 1.16 1.01 -28.10
N GLY A 71 0.00 0.90 -27.46
CA GLY A 71 -0.24 0.04 -26.30
C GLY A 71 0.12 0.67 -24.95
N LEU A 72 0.35 1.99 -24.89
CA LEU A 72 0.67 2.69 -23.64
C LEU A 72 -0.62 3.05 -22.89
N LEU A 73 -0.58 2.99 -21.56
CA LEU A 73 -1.54 3.70 -20.72
C LEU A 73 -1.16 5.18 -20.70
N VAL A 74 -2.13 6.07 -20.87
CA VAL A 74 -1.90 7.51 -21.04
C VAL A 74 -2.46 8.30 -19.86
N ASN A 75 -1.71 9.29 -19.38
CA ASN A 75 -2.18 10.34 -18.47
C ASN A 75 -2.00 11.70 -19.14
N VAL A 76 -3.11 12.38 -19.41
CA VAL A 76 -3.13 13.73 -20.01
C VAL A 76 -3.38 14.77 -18.92
N THR A 77 -2.48 15.74 -18.80
CA THR A 77 -2.57 16.78 -17.77
C THR A 77 -3.82 17.63 -17.97
N ASP A 78 -4.53 17.89 -16.87
CA ASP A 78 -5.78 18.67 -16.80
C ASP A 78 -6.94 18.17 -17.69
N LYS A 79 -6.82 16.96 -18.25
CA LYS A 79 -7.82 16.37 -19.16
C LYS A 79 -8.23 14.94 -18.70
N PRO A 80 -8.98 14.79 -17.58
CA PRO A 80 -9.30 13.49 -16.98
C PRO A 80 -9.99 12.50 -17.93
N ALA A 81 -10.81 12.98 -18.86
CA ALA A 81 -11.52 12.15 -19.84
C ALA A 81 -10.57 11.42 -20.82
N LEU A 82 -9.33 11.92 -20.97
CA LEU A 82 -8.30 11.33 -21.82
C LEU A 82 -7.31 10.46 -21.04
N CYS A 83 -7.50 10.28 -19.73
CA CYS A 83 -6.61 9.52 -18.87
C CYS A 83 -7.05 8.07 -18.70
N ASP A 84 -6.12 7.13 -18.83
CA ASP A 84 -6.29 5.71 -18.47
C ASP A 84 -5.91 5.47 -16.99
N PHE A 85 -5.11 6.36 -16.40
CA PHE A 85 -4.72 6.32 -14.99
C PHE A 85 -4.55 7.73 -14.41
N THR A 86 -4.54 7.81 -13.08
CA THR A 86 -4.29 9.05 -12.34
C THR A 86 -2.98 8.96 -11.57
N VAL A 87 -2.34 10.11 -11.35
CA VAL A 87 -1.16 10.21 -10.49
C VAL A 87 -1.64 10.61 -9.10
N PRO A 88 -1.45 9.77 -8.06
CA PRO A 88 -1.89 10.09 -6.71
C PRO A 88 -0.96 11.11 -6.04
N SER A 89 -1.41 11.62 -4.90
CA SER A 89 -0.52 12.31 -3.96
C SER A 89 0.31 11.27 -3.20
N ILE A 90 1.65 11.35 -3.26
CA ILE A 90 2.54 10.31 -2.73
C ILE A 90 3.27 10.81 -1.47
N VAL A 91 3.20 10.04 -0.38
CA VAL A 91 4.18 10.14 0.72
C VAL A 91 5.30 9.15 0.42
N ASP A 92 6.52 9.65 0.40
CA ASP A 92 7.71 8.90 0.04
C ASP A 92 8.62 8.73 1.26
N ARG A 93 8.82 7.46 1.66
CA ARG A 93 9.74 6.99 2.68
C ARG A 93 10.43 5.72 2.16
N ASP A 94 10.90 5.76 0.91
CA ASP A 94 11.45 4.60 0.18
C ASP A 94 12.23 3.63 1.10
N PRO A 95 11.90 2.32 1.07
CA PRO A 95 10.95 1.63 0.19
C PRO A 95 9.47 1.71 0.62
N VAL A 96 9.12 2.48 1.65
CA VAL A 96 7.72 2.62 2.12
C VAL A 96 7.04 3.77 1.38
N LEU A 97 5.99 3.45 0.62
CA LEU A 97 5.23 4.40 -0.17
C LEU A 97 3.75 4.39 0.23
N ILE A 98 3.15 5.58 0.33
CA ILE A 98 1.70 5.73 0.52
C ILE A 98 1.15 6.60 -0.60
N ALA A 99 0.15 6.08 -1.31
CA ALA A 99 -0.56 6.78 -2.36
C ALA A 99 -1.94 7.22 -1.87
N VAL A 100 -2.22 8.52 -1.94
CA VAL A 100 -3.52 9.12 -1.61
C VAL A 100 -4.21 9.52 -2.91
N GLY A 101 -5.32 8.85 -3.22
CA GLY A 101 -6.19 9.17 -4.34
C GLY A 101 -7.59 9.57 -3.89
N THR A 102 -8.22 10.49 -4.61
CA THR A 102 -9.61 10.92 -4.36
C THR A 102 -10.54 10.57 -5.52
N GLY A 103 -10.09 9.72 -6.45
CA GLY A 103 -10.85 9.40 -7.67
C GLY A 103 -11.17 10.62 -8.54
N GLY A 104 -10.35 11.67 -8.45
CA GLY A 104 -10.60 12.95 -9.13
C GLY A 104 -11.50 13.93 -8.38
N ALA A 105 -12.09 13.57 -7.24
CA ALA A 105 -13.03 14.43 -6.51
C ALA A 105 -12.38 15.73 -5.96
N SER A 106 -11.14 15.67 -5.49
CA SER A 106 -10.41 16.85 -5.03
C SER A 106 -8.91 16.60 -4.92
N ALA A 107 -8.13 17.32 -5.73
CA ALA A 107 -6.66 17.34 -5.62
C ALA A 107 -6.21 18.05 -4.34
N GLY A 108 -6.95 19.07 -3.89
CA GLY A 108 -6.69 19.79 -2.64
C GLY A 108 -6.81 18.88 -1.41
N LEU A 109 -7.87 18.06 -1.35
CA LEU A 109 -8.05 17.09 -0.27
C LEU A 109 -6.91 16.06 -0.25
N ALA A 110 -6.56 15.49 -1.41
CA ALA A 110 -5.45 14.53 -1.53
C ALA A 110 -4.13 15.13 -1.02
N LYS A 111 -3.85 16.39 -1.38
CA LYS A 111 -2.66 17.13 -0.93
C LYS A 111 -2.66 17.31 0.60
N ILE A 112 -3.77 17.74 1.21
CA ILE A 112 -3.84 17.97 2.65
C ILE A 112 -3.71 16.66 3.44
N LEU A 113 -4.34 15.58 2.98
CA LEU A 113 -4.19 14.25 3.56
C LEU A 113 -2.74 13.76 3.50
N ARG A 114 -2.09 13.85 2.32
CA ARG A 114 -0.67 13.55 2.15
C ARG A 114 0.20 14.31 3.15
N LEU A 115 0.02 15.62 3.28
CA LEU A 115 0.77 16.47 4.23
C LEU A 115 0.51 16.14 5.70
N ARG A 116 -0.67 15.60 6.05
CA ARG A 116 -0.95 15.13 7.41
C ARG A 116 -0.24 13.81 7.68
N ILE A 117 -0.36 12.84 6.78
CA ILE A 117 0.32 11.53 6.88
C ILE A 117 1.83 11.72 6.93
N GLU A 118 2.39 12.59 6.08
CA GLU A 118 3.82 12.87 6.04
C GLU A 118 4.38 13.43 7.36
N ARG A 119 3.57 14.16 8.13
CA ARG A 119 3.96 14.66 9.46
C ARG A 119 3.88 13.60 10.55
N LEU A 120 3.03 12.59 10.37
CA LEU A 120 2.89 11.49 11.33
C LEU A 120 4.04 10.50 11.17
N LEU A 121 4.45 10.20 9.94
CA LEU A 121 5.41 9.14 9.67
C LEU A 121 6.86 9.56 9.92
N PRO A 122 7.62 8.81 10.75
CA PRO A 122 9.05 9.07 10.96
C PRO A 122 9.87 8.99 9.68
N GLN A 123 10.95 9.76 9.63
CA GLN A 123 11.89 9.73 8.49
C GLN A 123 12.68 8.40 8.42
N GLY A 124 12.88 7.72 9.56
CA GLY A 124 13.65 6.48 9.64
C GLY A 124 12.92 5.24 9.11
N LEU A 125 11.65 5.35 8.73
CA LEU A 125 10.81 4.21 8.35
C LEU A 125 11.36 3.44 7.14
N GLY A 126 11.95 4.16 6.18
CA GLY A 126 12.63 3.54 5.04
C GLY A 126 13.72 2.58 5.50
N ARG A 127 14.64 3.05 6.35
CA ARG A 127 15.76 2.23 6.87
C ARG A 127 15.28 0.99 7.63
N LEU A 128 14.21 1.10 8.42
CA LEU A 128 13.62 -0.06 9.09
C LEU A 128 13.13 -1.09 8.08
N ALA A 129 12.44 -0.65 7.02
CA ALA A 129 11.98 -1.55 5.96
C ALA A 129 13.15 -2.21 5.19
N GLU A 130 14.25 -1.48 4.97
CA GLU A 130 15.47 -2.06 4.40
C GLU A 130 16.10 -3.11 5.31
N ALA A 131 16.25 -2.80 6.60
CA ALA A 131 16.79 -3.73 7.58
C ALA A 131 15.95 -5.01 7.69
N LEU A 132 14.61 -4.90 7.65
CA LEU A 132 13.71 -6.06 7.63
C LEU A 132 13.83 -6.87 6.33
N ARG A 133 14.01 -6.20 5.18
CA ARG A 133 14.24 -6.87 3.89
C ARG A 133 15.54 -7.66 3.90
N ASP A 134 16.61 -7.07 4.43
CA ASP A 134 17.94 -7.69 4.50
C ASP A 134 17.98 -8.83 5.53
N ALA A 135 17.21 -8.70 6.61
CA ALA A 135 17.08 -9.73 7.64
C ALA A 135 16.13 -10.89 7.28
N ARG A 136 15.55 -10.92 6.07
CA ARG A 136 14.54 -11.91 5.68
C ARG A 136 15.02 -13.36 5.87
N ASP A 137 16.27 -13.64 5.54
CA ASP A 137 16.80 -15.00 5.66
C ASP A 137 17.10 -15.37 7.12
N ALA A 138 17.52 -14.41 7.94
CA ALA A 138 17.68 -14.59 9.38
C ALA A 138 16.33 -14.85 10.08
N MET A 139 15.28 -14.12 9.71
CA MET A 139 13.93 -14.35 10.21
C MET A 139 13.41 -15.75 9.84
N LYS A 140 13.62 -16.18 8.59
CA LYS A 140 13.25 -17.55 8.16
C LYS A 140 14.03 -18.64 8.90
N ALA A 141 15.28 -18.38 9.27
CA ALA A 141 16.07 -19.32 10.06
C ALA A 141 15.59 -19.40 11.52
N ARG A 142 15.10 -18.29 12.09
CA ARG A 142 14.62 -18.20 13.47
C ARG A 142 13.22 -18.79 13.68
N TRP A 143 12.31 -18.56 12.73
CA TRP A 143 10.93 -19.05 12.79
C TRP A 143 10.67 -20.04 11.67
N ALA A 144 10.53 -21.32 12.02
CA ALA A 144 10.32 -22.40 11.06
C ALA A 144 8.99 -22.27 10.30
N LYS A 145 7.95 -21.75 10.96
CA LYS A 145 6.63 -21.51 10.34
C LYS A 145 6.50 -20.05 9.91
N PRO A 146 6.10 -19.76 8.65
CA PRO A 146 5.85 -18.39 8.18
C PRO A 146 4.83 -17.62 9.03
N ALA A 147 3.81 -18.30 9.57
CA ALA A 147 2.80 -17.67 10.42
C ALA A 147 3.35 -17.20 11.79
N GLU A 148 4.33 -17.91 12.36
CA GLU A 148 5.00 -17.49 13.60
C GLU A 148 5.87 -16.25 13.34
N CYS A 149 6.67 -16.27 12.26
CA CYS A 149 7.46 -15.13 11.84
C CYS A 149 6.61 -13.87 11.64
N ARG A 150 5.46 -14.01 10.97
CA ARG A 150 4.54 -12.89 10.75
C ARG A 150 4.01 -12.32 12.05
N ARG A 151 3.48 -13.15 12.95
CA ARG A 151 2.93 -12.65 14.20
C ARG A 151 3.98 -12.02 15.11
N ALA A 152 5.18 -12.58 15.16
CA ALA A 152 6.30 -11.98 15.87
C ALA A 152 6.67 -10.61 15.29
N LEU A 153 6.70 -10.50 13.95
CA LEU A 153 6.96 -9.24 13.26
C LEU A 153 5.83 -8.22 13.50
N ASP A 154 4.57 -8.63 13.40
CA ASP A 154 3.40 -7.77 13.65
C ASP A 154 3.45 -7.21 15.08
N ALA A 155 3.72 -8.06 16.08
CA ALA A 155 3.87 -7.63 17.47
C ALA A 155 5.10 -6.73 17.69
N ALA A 156 6.17 -6.94 16.94
CA ALA A 156 7.36 -6.09 17.03
C ALA A 156 7.10 -4.70 16.45
N LEU A 157 6.33 -4.60 15.37
CA LEU A 157 6.04 -3.34 14.66
C LEU A 157 4.92 -2.52 15.32
N ASP A 158 4.08 -3.14 16.16
CA ASP A 158 2.98 -2.47 16.87
C ASP A 158 3.48 -1.46 17.92
N GLU A 159 2.54 -0.65 18.42
CA GLU A 159 2.78 0.37 19.44
C GLU A 159 3.42 -0.23 20.70
N GLY A 160 4.61 0.27 21.07
CA GLY A 160 5.40 -0.24 22.20
C GLY A 160 6.14 -1.56 21.92
N GLY A 161 6.06 -2.10 20.70
CA GLY A 161 6.81 -3.26 20.25
C GLY A 161 8.30 -2.99 20.08
N ALA A 162 9.09 -4.06 19.98
CA ALA A 162 10.56 -3.98 19.89
C ALA A 162 11.06 -3.20 18.64
N LEU A 163 10.23 -3.10 17.61
CA LEU A 163 10.47 -2.41 16.34
C LEU A 163 9.35 -1.41 16.02
N ASP A 164 8.72 -0.83 17.04
CA ASP A 164 7.61 0.14 16.88
C ASP A 164 7.91 1.13 15.74
N ILE A 165 7.02 1.15 14.74
CA ILE A 165 7.20 1.93 13.51
C ILE A 165 7.25 3.45 13.75
N MET A 166 6.74 3.91 14.90
CA MET A 166 6.70 5.30 15.30
C MET A 166 7.92 5.70 16.15
N ALA A 167 8.64 4.72 16.70
CA ALA A 167 9.82 4.94 17.52
C ALA A 167 11.11 5.11 16.70
N ALA A 168 12.10 5.77 17.28
CA ALA A 168 13.42 5.87 16.66
C ALA A 168 14.16 4.54 16.80
N GLN A 169 14.47 3.90 15.67
CA GLN A 169 15.15 2.62 15.64
C GLN A 169 16.67 2.79 15.60
N GLY A 170 17.38 1.99 16.41
CA GLY A 170 18.84 1.85 16.32
C GLY A 170 19.26 1.03 15.08
N PRO A 171 20.54 1.13 14.64
CA PRO A 171 21.02 0.42 13.45
C PRO A 171 20.87 -1.11 13.56
N ASP A 172 21.00 -1.66 14.77
CA ASP A 172 20.94 -3.10 15.02
C ASP A 172 19.60 -3.56 15.61
N ALA A 173 18.56 -2.71 15.58
CA ALA A 173 17.28 -3.01 16.24
C ALA A 173 16.66 -4.32 15.71
N VAL A 174 16.66 -4.52 14.39
CA VAL A 174 16.12 -5.74 13.76
C VAL A 174 16.93 -6.97 14.16
N ALA A 175 18.26 -6.90 14.15
CA ALA A 175 19.12 -8.00 14.53
C ALA A 175 18.95 -8.37 16.02
N GLY A 176 18.87 -7.37 16.90
CA GLY A 176 18.60 -7.55 18.31
C GLY A 176 17.23 -8.16 18.60
N TRP A 177 16.21 -7.73 17.86
CA TRP A 177 14.87 -8.31 17.96
C TRP A 177 14.85 -9.79 17.54
N ILE A 178 15.47 -10.16 16.42
CA ILE A 178 15.55 -11.56 15.97
C ILE A 178 16.28 -12.44 16.99
N ALA A 179 17.34 -11.92 17.61
CA ALA A 179 18.10 -12.61 18.64
C ALA A 179 17.34 -12.73 19.98
N SER A 180 16.31 -11.91 20.20
CA SER A 180 15.54 -11.92 21.44
C SER A 180 14.62 -13.15 21.55
N SER A 181 14.42 -13.64 22.77
CA SER A 181 13.56 -14.81 23.06
C SER A 181 12.11 -14.44 23.36
N ALA A 182 11.72 -13.17 23.20
CA ALA A 182 10.39 -12.68 23.54
C ALA A 182 9.42 -12.93 22.37
N ASP A 183 8.91 -14.14 22.25
CA ASP A 183 7.74 -14.44 21.42
C ASP A 183 6.48 -14.04 22.22
N SER A 184 5.97 -12.82 22.00
CA SER A 184 4.70 -12.36 22.60
C SER A 184 3.71 -11.95 21.50
N ALA A 185 3.44 -12.87 20.59
CA ALA A 185 2.35 -12.72 19.63
C ALA A 185 1.03 -13.25 20.21
N PRO A 186 -0.11 -12.58 20.00
CA PRO A 186 -1.41 -13.17 20.25
C PRO A 186 -1.59 -14.40 19.35
N SER A 187 -1.94 -15.52 19.95
CA SER A 187 -2.19 -16.79 19.27
C SER A 187 -3.46 -17.41 19.82
N GLY A 188 -4.24 -18.08 18.96
CA GLY A 188 -5.43 -18.79 19.36
C GLY A 188 -6.71 -18.18 18.81
N LEU A 189 -7.83 -18.64 19.37
CA LEU A 189 -9.17 -18.31 18.96
C LEU A 189 -9.71 -17.12 19.76
N HIS A 190 -10.13 -16.06 19.08
CA HIS A 190 -10.78 -14.89 19.67
C HIS A 190 -12.16 -14.70 19.05
N GLU A 191 -13.20 -14.67 19.87
CA GLU A 191 -14.55 -14.39 19.41
C GLU A 191 -14.90 -12.91 19.67
N ILE A 192 -15.45 -12.26 18.65
CA ILE A 192 -15.97 -10.89 18.70
C ILE A 192 -17.46 -10.96 18.43
N VAL A 193 -18.26 -10.64 19.44
CA VAL A 193 -19.71 -10.45 19.29
C VAL A 193 -19.94 -9.01 18.82
N LEU A 194 -20.33 -8.88 17.57
CA LEU A 194 -20.60 -7.61 16.92
C LEU A 194 -21.84 -6.97 17.53
N ARG A 195 -21.69 -5.70 17.93
CA ARG A 195 -22.78 -4.87 18.47
C ARG A 195 -23.62 -4.21 17.37
N SER A 196 -23.07 -4.16 16.16
CA SER A 196 -23.54 -3.35 15.04
C SER A 196 -22.89 -3.85 13.75
N THR A 197 -23.47 -3.49 12.61
CA THR A 197 -22.88 -3.72 11.29
C THR A 197 -21.91 -2.61 10.86
N ASP A 198 -21.81 -1.53 11.64
CA ASP A 198 -20.90 -0.40 11.41
C ASP A 198 -19.47 -0.72 11.88
N PRO A 199 -18.46 -0.66 11.00
CA PRO A 199 -17.06 -0.88 11.37
C PRO A 199 -16.48 0.09 12.40
N ASP A 200 -17.06 1.28 12.56
CA ASP A 200 -16.57 2.27 13.51
C ASP A 200 -17.04 1.97 14.95
N ASP A 201 -17.98 1.04 15.12
CA ASP A 201 -18.39 0.53 16.43
C ASP A 201 -17.45 -0.55 16.98
N LEU A 202 -16.45 -1.00 16.19
CA LEU A 202 -15.38 -1.85 16.70
C LEU A 202 -14.54 -1.07 17.73
N THR A 203 -14.31 -1.68 18.88
CA THR A 203 -13.30 -1.16 19.80
C THR A 203 -11.93 -1.20 19.14
N LEU A 204 -11.01 -0.35 19.60
CA LEU A 204 -9.63 -0.35 19.12
C LEU A 204 -8.99 -1.74 19.24
N ARG A 205 -9.32 -2.49 20.29
CA ARG A 205 -8.82 -3.86 20.50
C ARG A 205 -9.34 -4.83 19.44
N GLU A 206 -10.64 -4.79 19.16
CA GLU A 206 -11.27 -5.66 18.14
C GLU A 206 -10.77 -5.33 16.74
N ALA A 207 -10.63 -4.04 16.42
CA ALA A 207 -10.07 -3.60 15.13
C ALA A 207 -8.62 -4.06 14.96
N ARG A 208 -7.78 -3.97 16.01
CA ARG A 208 -6.40 -4.49 16.00
C ARG A 208 -6.35 -6.01 15.83
N LEU A 209 -7.20 -6.75 16.56
CA LEU A 209 -7.29 -8.21 16.43
C LEU A 209 -7.72 -8.63 15.02
N LEU A 210 -8.78 -8.01 14.48
CA LEU A 210 -9.28 -8.28 13.14
C LEU A 210 -8.25 -7.93 12.06
N GLY A 211 -7.55 -6.79 12.21
CA GLY A 211 -6.48 -6.36 11.32
C GLY A 211 -5.21 -7.20 11.41
N SER A 212 -5.08 -8.09 12.39
CA SER A 212 -3.95 -9.00 12.56
C SER A 212 -4.30 -10.47 12.34
N ALA A 213 -5.58 -10.78 12.08
CA ALA A 213 -6.08 -12.14 11.97
C ALA A 213 -5.48 -12.89 10.76
N ASP A 214 -4.99 -14.11 10.99
CA ASP A 214 -4.63 -15.03 9.91
C ASP A 214 -5.92 -15.58 9.25
N VAL A 215 -6.94 -15.84 10.07
CA VAL A 215 -8.24 -16.38 9.64
C VAL A 215 -9.37 -15.59 10.28
N VAL A 216 -10.34 -15.21 9.45
CA VAL A 216 -11.59 -14.58 9.88
C VAL A 216 -12.74 -15.54 9.58
N ALA A 217 -13.20 -16.22 10.62
CA ALA A 217 -14.44 -17.01 10.56
C ALA A 217 -15.60 -16.06 10.89
N HIS A 218 -16.69 -16.08 10.12
CA HIS A 218 -17.77 -15.12 10.35
C HIS A 218 -19.15 -15.68 10.03
N ASP A 219 -20.17 -15.15 10.71
CA ASP A 219 -21.56 -15.43 10.34
C ASP A 219 -21.88 -14.86 8.94
N PRO A 220 -22.77 -15.49 8.15
CA PRO A 220 -23.10 -15.03 6.80
C PRO A 220 -23.70 -13.62 6.71
N ALA A 221 -24.26 -13.12 7.81
CA ALA A 221 -24.90 -11.81 7.88
C ALA A 221 -23.94 -10.67 8.31
N VAL A 222 -22.66 -10.97 8.55
CA VAL A 222 -21.63 -9.94 8.80
C VAL A 222 -21.42 -9.10 7.53
N SER A 223 -21.38 -7.77 7.69
CA SER A 223 -21.26 -6.84 6.57
C SER A 223 -19.87 -6.88 5.91
N GLU A 224 -19.80 -6.73 4.59
CA GLU A 224 -18.50 -6.63 3.89
C GLU A 224 -17.65 -5.47 4.42
N ALA A 225 -18.30 -4.39 4.88
CA ALA A 225 -17.63 -3.24 5.48
C ALA A 225 -16.80 -3.60 6.72
N LEU A 226 -17.25 -4.58 7.53
CA LEU A 226 -16.48 -5.12 8.64
C LEU A 226 -15.38 -6.05 8.15
N LEU A 227 -15.68 -6.92 7.17
CA LEU A 227 -14.71 -7.90 6.68
C LEU A 227 -13.50 -7.26 5.99
N VAL A 228 -13.66 -6.13 5.29
CA VAL A 228 -12.53 -5.38 4.70
C VAL A 228 -11.61 -4.72 5.72
N ARG A 229 -11.97 -4.70 7.02
CA ARG A 229 -11.06 -4.27 8.10
C ARG A 229 -10.04 -5.35 8.45
N ALA A 230 -10.29 -6.60 8.07
CA ALA A 230 -9.28 -7.64 8.14
C ALA A 230 -8.17 -7.39 7.11
N ARG A 231 -7.04 -8.10 7.27
CA ARG A 231 -5.96 -8.07 6.27
C ARG A 231 -6.47 -8.50 4.91
N ALA A 232 -5.93 -7.90 3.85
CA ALA A 232 -6.32 -8.23 2.47
C ALA A 232 -6.02 -9.70 2.08
N ASP A 233 -5.10 -10.36 2.78
CA ASP A 233 -4.68 -11.75 2.58
C ASP A 233 -5.23 -12.73 3.63
N ALA A 234 -6.05 -12.28 4.58
CA ALA A 234 -6.65 -13.14 5.60
C ALA A 234 -7.58 -14.17 4.97
N VAL A 235 -7.50 -15.43 5.43
CA VAL A 235 -8.40 -16.49 4.98
C VAL A 235 -9.78 -16.23 5.58
N ARG A 236 -10.83 -16.26 4.74
CA ARG A 236 -12.22 -16.11 5.19
C ARG A 236 -12.92 -17.45 5.14
N THR A 237 -13.49 -17.86 6.28
CA THR A 237 -14.17 -19.16 6.43
C THR A 237 -15.55 -19.00 7.05
N GLY A 238 -16.35 -20.05 6.98
CA GLY A 238 -17.62 -20.11 7.72
C GLY A 238 -17.40 -20.19 9.23
N PRO A 239 -18.43 -19.89 10.05
CA PRO A 239 -18.28 -19.72 11.50
C PRO A 239 -17.87 -21.00 12.25
N GLU A 240 -18.01 -22.17 11.62
CA GLU A 240 -17.67 -23.47 12.20
C GLU A 240 -16.24 -23.92 11.86
N ASP A 241 -15.62 -23.32 10.85
CA ASP A 241 -14.29 -23.69 10.38
C ASP A 241 -13.21 -22.84 11.05
N THR A 242 -12.91 -23.20 12.29
CA THR A 242 -12.01 -22.48 13.21
C THR A 242 -10.70 -23.22 13.48
N ALA A 243 -10.52 -24.42 12.91
CA ALA A 243 -9.36 -25.28 13.13
C ALA A 243 -8.16 -24.84 12.27
N HIS A 244 -7.55 -23.71 12.65
CA HIS A 244 -6.44 -23.11 11.93
C HIS A 244 -5.27 -22.75 12.85
N ASP A 245 -4.05 -22.95 12.38
CA ASP A 245 -2.83 -22.48 13.04
C ASP A 245 -2.78 -20.94 12.95
N GLY A 246 -2.61 -20.25 14.08
CA GLY A 246 -2.38 -18.78 14.11
C GLY A 246 -3.39 -18.01 14.96
N LEU A 247 -3.66 -16.77 14.57
CA LEU A 247 -4.70 -15.93 15.17
C LEU A 247 -6.01 -16.11 14.38
N VAL A 248 -7.00 -16.75 15.01
CA VAL A 248 -8.33 -16.95 14.43
C VAL A 248 -9.30 -15.99 15.11
N VAL A 249 -9.94 -15.12 14.32
CA VAL A 249 -10.97 -14.21 14.80
C VAL A 249 -12.32 -14.68 14.30
N VAL A 250 -13.24 -14.97 15.23
CA VAL A 250 -14.62 -15.36 14.93
C VAL A 250 -15.54 -14.16 15.11
N LEU A 251 -16.19 -13.71 14.05
CA LEU A 251 -17.18 -12.63 14.09
C LEU A 251 -18.58 -13.22 14.19
N ARG A 252 -19.24 -13.01 15.33
CA ARG A 252 -20.64 -13.39 15.53
C ARG A 252 -21.54 -12.17 15.63
N LEU A 253 -22.77 -12.29 15.14
CA LEU A 253 -23.79 -11.30 15.44
C LEU A 253 -24.40 -11.57 16.82
N SER A 254 -24.74 -10.51 17.55
CA SER A 254 -25.46 -10.59 18.83
C SER A 254 -26.88 -11.14 18.67
#